data_AF-A0A7X6L6M1-F1
#
_entry.id   AF-A0A7X6L6M1-F1
#
_cell.length_a   1.000
_cell.length_b   1.000
_cell.length_c   1.000
_cell.angle_alpha   90.00
_cell.angle_beta   90.00
_cell.angle_gamma   90.00
#
_symmetry.space_group_name_H-M   'P 1'
#
loop_
_entity.id
_entity.type
_entity.pdbx_description
1 polymer ?
#
loop_
_entity_poly.entity_id
_entity_poly.type
_entity_poly.pdbx_seq_one_letter_code
_entity_poly.pdbx_strand_id
1 'polypeptide(L)'
;MPGVSHGVAALAMVMFLGALAAPGAVLLTVAVCRIRRNGRIARGRPNAHAVWQAGFYCHRCGVAFWPHSPAPGVPAHQAFAPQHFRWLVWNAGGYANA
;
A
#
# COMPACT_ATOMS: atom_id res chain seq x y z
N MET A 1 43.40 37.00 5.04
CA MET A 1 42.36 36.54 5.98
C MET A 1 42.74 35.15 6.51
N PRO A 2 43.58 35.02 7.55
CA PRO A 2 43.98 33.71 8.04
C PRO A 2 43.32 33.44 9.40
N GLY A 3 42.36 32.52 9.48
CA GLY A 3 41.72 32.21 10.76
C GLY A 3 40.46 31.36 10.71
N VAL A 4 40.16 30.66 9.61
CA VAL A 4 39.15 29.58 9.69
C VAL A 4 39.82 28.42 10.41
N SER A 5 39.42 28.17 11.66
CA SER A 5 39.85 26.97 12.36
C SER A 5 39.46 25.76 11.51
N HIS A 6 40.37 24.80 11.36
CA HIS A 6 40.15 23.62 10.51
C HIS A 6 38.82 22.90 10.83
N GLY A 7 38.34 23.00 12.06
CA GLY A 7 37.01 22.52 12.48
C GLY A 7 35.82 23.24 11.82
N VAL A 8 35.88 24.57 11.65
CA VAL A 8 34.82 25.33 10.97
C VAL A 8 34.77 24.99 9.48
N ALA A 9 35.93 24.86 8.85
CA ALA A 9 36.01 24.44 7.44
C ALA A 9 35.47 23.01 7.25
N ALA A 10 35.83 22.08 8.13
CA ALA A 10 35.34 20.70 8.09
C ALA A 10 33.82 20.63 8.28
N LEU A 11 33.27 21.38 9.26
CA LEU A 11 31.83 21.42 9.51
C LEU A 11 31.06 21.97 8.30
N ALA A 12 31.54 23.05 7.69
CA ALA A 12 30.91 23.65 6.51
C ALA A 12 30.88 22.66 5.33
N MET A 13 31.98 21.93 5.11
CA MET A 13 32.07 20.91 4.06
C MET A 13 31.08 19.76 4.29
N VAL A 14 30.97 19.26 5.53
CA VAL A 14 30.01 18.21 5.89
C VAL A 14 28.58 18.68 5.66
N MET A 15 28.23 19.89 6.08
CA MET A 15 26.89 20.46 5.89
C MET A 15 26.55 20.63 4.41
N PHE A 16 27.50 21.11 3.60
CA PHE A 16 27.32 21.31 2.16
C PHE A 16 27.10 19.97 1.43
N LEU A 17 27.95 18.98 1.69
CA LEU A 17 27.82 17.65 1.11
C LEU A 17 26.53 16.95 1.57
N GLY A 18 26.18 17.10 2.86
CA GLY A 18 24.93 16.59 3.41
C GLY A 18 23.71 17.21 2.75
N ALA A 19 23.70 18.53 2.54
CA ALA A 19 22.62 19.24 1.87
C ALA A 19 22.46 18.79 0.40
N LEU A 20 23.56 18.55 -0.31
CA LEU A 20 23.56 18.00 -1.67
C LEU A 20 23.05 16.55 -1.73
N ALA A 21 23.41 15.72 -0.75
CA ALA A 21 23.02 14.30 -0.71
C ALA A 21 21.58 14.08 -0.20
N ALA A 22 21.06 14.98 0.65
CA ALA A 22 19.78 14.80 1.34
C ALA A 22 18.58 14.57 0.40
N PRO A 23 18.38 15.32 -0.69
CA PRO A 23 17.26 15.07 -1.61
C PRO A 23 17.31 13.67 -2.22
N GLY A 24 18.49 13.21 -2.61
CA GLY A 24 18.69 11.86 -3.15
C GLY A 24 18.37 10.78 -2.13
N ALA A 25 18.85 10.93 -0.89
CA ALA A 25 18.55 10.01 0.19
C ALA A 25 17.04 9.94 0.48
N VAL A 26 16.35 11.09 0.56
CA VAL A 26 14.90 11.16 0.77
C VAL A 26 14.14 10.45 -0.35
N LEU A 27 14.49 10.72 -1.61
CA LEU A 27 13.85 10.09 -2.76
C LEU A 27 14.05 8.57 -2.76
N LEU A 28 15.27 8.10 -2.46
CA LEU A 28 15.56 6.68 -2.35
C LEU A 28 14.74 6.02 -1.24
N THR A 29 14.66 6.64 -0.05
CA THR A 29 13.84 6.13 1.05
C THR A 29 12.37 6.03 0.64
N VAL A 30 11.81 7.07 0.03
CA VAL A 30 10.42 7.06 -0.46
C VAL A 30 10.20 5.98 -1.52
N ALA A 31 11.14 5.82 -2.46
CA ALA A 31 11.07 4.79 -3.49
C ALA A 31 11.05 3.39 -2.89
N VAL A 32 11.97 3.10 -1.96
CA VAL A 32 12.03 1.80 -1.25
C VAL A 32 10.75 1.53 -0.47
N CYS A 33 10.24 2.51 0.28
CA CYS A 33 8.97 2.39 1.00
C CYS A 33 7.81 2.09 0.04
N ARG A 34 7.75 2.76 -1.12
CA ARG A 34 6.72 2.51 -2.14
C ARG A 34 6.86 1.13 -2.77
N ILE A 35 8.06 0.68 -3.11
CA ILE A 35 8.31 -0.66 -3.66
C ILE A 35 7.82 -1.73 -2.67
N ARG A 36 8.16 -1.60 -1.39
CA ARG A 36 7.73 -2.55 -0.35
C ARG A 36 6.21 -2.59 -0.21
N ARG A 37 5.56 -1.42 -0.20
CA ARG A 37 4.10 -1.32 -0.14
C ARG A 37 3.43 -1.91 -1.38
N ASN A 38 3.90 -1.55 -2.57
CA ASN A 38 3.38 -2.06 -3.83
C ASN A 38 3.59 -3.57 -3.95
N GLY A 39 4.71 -4.09 -3.47
CA GLY A 39 4.96 -5.53 -3.39
C GLY A 39 3.96 -6.27 -2.51
N ARG A 40 3.57 -5.68 -1.35
CA ARG A 40 2.47 -6.23 -0.52
C ARG A 40 1.14 -6.25 -1.27
N ILE A 41 0.79 -5.15 -1.92
CA ILE A 41 -0.45 -5.04 -2.70
C ILE A 41 -0.47 -6.06 -3.85
N ALA A 42 0.63 -6.16 -4.59
CA ALA A 42 0.76 -7.07 -5.73
C ALA A 42 0.59 -8.54 -5.32
N ARG A 43 1.17 -8.95 -4.18
CA ARG A 43 1.00 -10.31 -3.64
C ARG A 43 -0.45 -10.65 -3.30
N GLY A 44 -1.19 -9.69 -2.77
CA GLY A 44 -2.61 -9.87 -2.41
C GLY A 44 -3.59 -9.80 -3.58
N ARG A 45 -3.14 -9.29 -4.73
CA ARG A 45 -4.02 -8.97 -5.88
C ARG A 45 -4.71 -10.19 -6.47
N PRO A 46 -4.04 -11.34 -6.68
CA PRO A 46 -4.71 -12.53 -7.20
C PRO A 46 -5.87 -12.99 -6.30
N ASN A 47 -5.68 -13.00 -4.98
CA ASN A 47 -6.70 -13.44 -4.03
C ASN A 47 -7.90 -12.50 -4.00
N ALA A 48 -7.65 -11.18 -3.90
CA ALA A 48 -8.71 -10.18 -3.96
C ALA A 48 -9.46 -10.25 -5.30
N HIS A 49 -8.73 -10.45 -6.40
CA HIS A 49 -9.33 -10.56 -7.73
C HIS A 49 -10.22 -11.81 -7.87
N ALA A 50 -9.77 -12.96 -7.37
CA ALA A 50 -10.57 -14.19 -7.37
C ALA A 50 -11.89 -14.01 -6.60
N VAL A 51 -11.83 -13.41 -5.40
CA VAL A 51 -13.03 -13.13 -4.60
C VAL A 51 -13.94 -12.11 -5.28
N TRP A 52 -13.37 -11.07 -5.90
CA TRP A 52 -14.15 -10.09 -6.67
C TRP A 52 -14.89 -10.72 -7.85
N GLN A 53 -14.20 -11.53 -8.66
CA GLN A 53 -14.76 -12.15 -9.87
C GLN A 53 -15.88 -13.14 -9.56
N ALA A 54 -15.87 -13.77 -8.39
CA ALA A 54 -16.92 -14.69 -7.97
C ALA A 54 -18.20 -14.00 -7.46
N GLY A 55 -18.17 -12.68 -7.24
CA GLY A 55 -19.29 -11.93 -6.68
C GLY A 55 -20.25 -11.42 -7.75
N PHE A 56 -21.52 -11.29 -7.37
CA PHE A 56 -22.58 -10.76 -8.22
C PHE A 56 -23.18 -9.52 -7.57
N TYR A 57 -23.59 -8.56 -8.41
CA TYR A 57 -24.27 -7.35 -7.98
C TYR A 57 -25.70 -7.32 -8.53
N CYS A 58 -26.67 -7.17 -7.64
CA CYS A 58 -28.07 -6.99 -8.03
C CYS A 58 -28.39 -5.49 -8.09
N HIS A 59 -28.58 -4.96 -9.29
CA HIS A 59 -28.93 -3.54 -9.48
C HIS A 59 -30.29 -3.18 -8.88
N ARG A 60 -31.25 -4.11 -8.85
CA ARG A 60 -32.58 -3.88 -8.28
C ARG A 60 -32.54 -3.70 -6.76
N CYS A 61 -31.75 -4.54 -6.09
CA CYS A 61 -31.69 -4.57 -4.63
C CYS A 61 -30.55 -3.70 -4.07
N GLY A 62 -29.59 -3.29 -4.90
CA GLY A 62 -28.43 -2.50 -4.47
C GLY A 62 -27.42 -3.27 -3.62
N VAL A 63 -27.43 -4.61 -3.69
CA VAL A 63 -26.58 -5.49 -2.87
C VAL A 63 -25.65 -6.34 -3.73
N ALA A 64 -24.52 -6.70 -3.15
CA ALA A 64 -23.58 -7.66 -3.71
C ALA A 64 -23.56 -8.94 -2.87
N PHE A 65 -23.37 -10.09 -3.51
CA PHE A 65 -23.38 -11.39 -2.84
C PHE A 65 -22.51 -12.40 -3.60
N TRP A 66 -22.19 -13.51 -2.94
CA TRP A 66 -21.53 -14.66 -3.55
C TRP A 66 -22.47 -15.87 -3.56
N PRO A 67 -22.74 -16.51 -4.72
CA PRO A 67 -23.53 -17.72 -4.77
C PRO A 67 -22.76 -18.95 -4.26
N HIS A 68 -21.44 -18.95 -4.27
CA HIS A 68 -20.60 -19.96 -3.62
C HIS A 68 -19.45 -19.26 -2.91
N SER A 69 -18.95 -19.83 -1.81
CA SER A 69 -17.86 -19.24 -1.05
C SER A 69 -16.57 -19.27 -1.88
N PRO A 70 -16.01 -18.11 -2.28
CA PRO A 70 -14.83 -18.07 -3.15
C PRO A 70 -13.51 -18.29 -2.42
N ALA A 71 -13.51 -18.15 -1.09
CA ALA A 71 -12.32 -18.29 -0.25
C ALA A 71 -12.73 -18.57 1.20
N PRO A 72 -11.85 -19.21 2.00
CA PRO A 72 -12.08 -19.40 3.43
C PRO A 72 -12.39 -18.08 4.14
N GLY A 73 -13.46 -18.05 4.93
CA GLY A 73 -13.89 -16.85 5.65
C GLY A 73 -14.78 -15.89 4.86
N VAL A 74 -15.07 -16.16 3.57
CA VAL A 74 -16.04 -15.38 2.81
C VAL A 74 -17.40 -16.09 2.86
N PRO A 75 -18.44 -15.48 3.46
CA PRO A 75 -19.76 -16.09 3.54
C PRO A 75 -20.45 -16.17 2.17
N ALA A 76 -21.03 -17.33 1.88
CA ALA A 76 -21.88 -17.55 0.71
C ALA A 76 -23.35 -17.21 1.00
N HIS A 77 -24.11 -16.88 -0.05
CA HIS A 77 -25.55 -16.60 -0.03
C HIS A 77 -25.99 -15.47 0.91
N GLN A 78 -25.07 -14.60 1.30
CA GLN A 78 -25.37 -13.41 2.10
C GLN A 78 -25.32 -12.16 1.24
N ALA A 79 -26.32 -11.30 1.43
CA ALA A 79 -26.41 -10.01 0.76
C ALA A 79 -25.63 -8.95 1.55
N PHE A 80 -24.77 -8.21 0.86
CA PHE A 80 -23.95 -7.16 1.43
C PHE A 80 -24.19 -5.82 0.75
N ALA A 81 -24.14 -4.75 1.54
CA ALA A 81 -23.93 -3.43 0.98
C ALA A 81 -22.59 -3.39 0.20
N PRO A 82 -22.49 -2.65 -0.92
CA PRO A 82 -21.28 -2.62 -1.75
C PRO A 82 -20.00 -2.27 -0.97
N GLN A 83 -20.09 -1.44 0.06
CA GLN A 83 -18.97 -1.06 0.92
C GLN A 83 -18.45 -2.26 1.74
N HIS A 84 -19.37 -3.06 2.31
CA HIS A 84 -19.00 -4.24 3.10
C HIS A 84 -18.45 -5.36 2.20
N PHE A 85 -19.04 -5.55 1.02
CA PHE A 85 -18.51 -6.46 0.00
C PHE A 85 -17.07 -6.09 -0.38
N ARG A 86 -16.79 -4.81 -0.63
CA ARG A 86 -15.43 -4.32 -0.92
C ARG A 86 -14.45 -4.58 0.22
N TRP A 87 -14.89 -4.41 1.47
CA TRP A 87 -14.07 -4.70 2.64
C TRP A 87 -13.68 -6.18 2.70
N LEU A 88 -14.63 -7.11 2.47
CA LEU A 88 -14.35 -8.55 2.40
C LEU A 88 -13.36 -8.91 1.27
N VAL A 89 -13.53 -8.32 0.09
CA VAL A 89 -12.60 -8.50 -1.04
C VAL A 89 -11.18 -8.03 -0.69
N TRP A 90 -11.07 -6.88 -0.03
CA TRP A 90 -9.77 -6.33 0.40
C TRP A 90 -9.12 -7.13 1.52
N ASN A 91 -9.91 -7.68 2.46
CA ASN A 91 -9.41 -8.60 3.48
C ASN A 91 -8.85 -9.87 2.86
N ALA A 92 -9.51 -10.44 1.86
CA ALA A 92 -9.01 -11.61 1.15
C ALA A 92 -7.66 -11.33 0.45
N GLY A 93 -7.46 -10.09 -0.02
CA GLY A 93 -6.15 -9.62 -0.52
C GLY A 93 -5.14 -9.25 0.56
N GLY A 94 -5.50 -9.28 1.85
CA GLY A 94 -4.62 -8.83 2.94
C GLY A 94 -4.37 -7.32 2.95
N TYR A 95 -5.26 -6.52 2.36
CA TYR A 95 -5.09 -5.06 2.24
C TYR A 95 -5.64 -4.28 3.43
N ALA A 96 -6.50 -4.88 4.24
CA ALA A 96 -7.16 -4.16 5.35
C ALA A 96 -6.19 -3.66 6.43
N ASN A 97 -4.98 -4.22 6.50
CA ASN A 97 -3.91 -3.84 7.43
C ASN A 97 -2.63 -3.33 6.70
N ALA A 98 -2.72 -3.02 5.40
CA ALA A 98 -1.55 -2.73 4.55
C ALA A 98 -1.06 -1.28 4.62
#